data_AF-A0A6V7HMS9-F1
#
_entry.id   AF-A0A6V7HMS9-F1
#
_cell.length_a   1.000
_cell.length_b   1.000
_cell.length_c   1.000
_cell.angle_alpha   90.00
_cell.angle_beta   90.00
_cell.angle_gamma   90.00
#
_symmetry.space_group_name_H-M   'P 1'
#
loop_
_entity.id
_entity.type
_entity.pdbx_description
1 polymer ?
#
loop_
_entity_poly.entity_id
_entity_poly.type
_entity_poly.pdbx_seq_one_letter_code
_entity_poly.pdbx_strand_id
1 'polypeptide(L)' 'YRDGTVRLRNPNIELMDQDILYHLALGSGSHDLVEMFGDVK' A
#
# COMPACT_ATOMS: atom_id res chain seq x y z
N TYR A 1 -15.49 -7.39 -8.65
CA TYR A 1 -15.60 -5.98 -8.22
C TYR A 1 -15.30 -5.13 -9.44
N ARG A 2 -16.17 -4.16 -9.76
CA ARG A 2 -16.25 -3.46 -11.07
C ARG A 2 -15.71 -2.02 -11.04
N ASP A 3 -15.03 -1.67 -9.98
CA ASP A 3 -14.52 -0.32 -9.66
C ASP A 3 -12.99 -0.18 -9.85
N GLY A 4 -12.29 -1.27 -10.18
CA GLY A 4 -10.84 -1.24 -10.45
C GLY A 4 -9.97 -1.00 -9.21
N THR A 5 -10.55 -1.03 -8.01
CA THR A 5 -9.82 -0.79 -6.77
C THR A 5 -8.96 -2.00 -6.39
N VAL A 6 -7.72 -1.74 -6.01
CA VAL A 6 -6.82 -2.75 -5.46
C VAL A 6 -7.26 -3.05 -4.03
N ARG A 7 -7.69 -4.28 -3.76
CA ARG A 7 -8.13 -4.71 -2.43
C ARG A 7 -7.19 -5.78 -1.90
N LEU A 8 -6.65 -5.54 -0.71
CA LEU A 8 -5.85 -6.52 0.00
C LEU A 8 -6.78 -7.56 0.65
N ARG A 9 -6.39 -8.84 0.59
CA ARG A 9 -7.07 -9.94 1.29
C ARG A 9 -6.33 -10.37 2.55
N ASN A 10 -5.63 -9.44 3.18
CA ASN A 10 -4.90 -9.69 4.42
C ASN A 10 -5.43 -8.73 5.49
N PRO A 11 -6.32 -9.19 6.40
CA PRO A 11 -6.90 -8.34 7.44
C PRO A 11 -5.86 -7.88 8.48
N ASN A 12 -4.72 -8.55 8.57
CA ASN A 12 -3.67 -8.17 9.51
C ASN A 12 -2.94 -6.89 9.10
N ILE A 13 -3.00 -6.49 7.82
CA ILE A 13 -2.34 -5.27 7.33
C ILE A 13 -2.95 -4.03 7.98
N GLU A 14 -4.26 -4.02 8.26
CA GLU A 14 -4.93 -2.90 8.95
C GLU A 14 -4.49 -2.76 10.42
N LEU A 15 -3.93 -3.82 11.00
CA LEU A 15 -3.45 -3.86 12.39
C LEU A 15 -1.96 -3.54 12.52
N MET A 16 -1.26 -3.30 11.41
CA MET A 16 0.16 -2.97 11.41
C MET A 16 0.38 -1.46 11.50
N ASP A 17 1.19 -1.01 12.46
CA ASP A 17 1.53 0.42 12.61
C ASP A 17 2.28 0.97 11.38
N GLN A 18 3.08 0.13 10.72
CA GLN A 18 3.81 0.46 9.50
C GLN A 18 3.95 -0.77 8.61
N ASP A 19 3.91 -0.56 7.31
CA ASP A 19 4.19 -1.58 6.29
C ASP A 19 5.52 -1.25 5.61
N ILE A 20 6.38 -2.26 5.43
CA ILE A 20 7.69 -2.13 4.81
C ILE A 20 7.77 -3.11 3.65
N LEU A 21 7.74 -2.55 2.44
CA LEU A 21 7.99 -3.27 1.19
C LEU A 21 9.50 -3.45 1.03
N TYR A 22 10.08 -4.42 1.74
CA TYR A 22 11.53 -4.66 1.80
C TYR A 22 12.22 -4.73 0.43
N HIS A 23 11.58 -5.36 -0.56
CA HIS A 23 12.15 -5.52 -1.91
C HIS A 23 12.12 -4.24 -2.76
N LEU A 24 11.24 -3.29 -2.41
CA LEU A 24 11.15 -1.99 -3.05
C LEU A 24 11.89 -0.91 -2.26
N ALA A 25 12.43 -1.24 -1.08
CA ALA A 25 12.99 -0.28 -0.13
C ALA A 25 12.01 0.88 0.22
N LEU A 26 10.71 0.62 0.13
CA LEU A 26 9.64 1.58 0.43
C LEU A 26 8.90 1.15 1.70
N GLY A 27 8.41 2.11 2.46
CA GLY A 27 7.59 1.83 3.63
C GLY A 27 6.60 2.96 3.88
N SER A 28 5.42 2.62 4.40
CA SER A 28 4.34 3.57 4.68
C SER A 28 4.70 4.58 5.78
N GLY A 29 5.75 4.31 6.57
CA GLY A 29 6.29 5.23 7.56
C GLY A 29 7.30 6.25 7.02
N SER A 30 7.84 6.05 5.80
CA SER A 30 8.89 6.91 5.24
C SER A 30 8.50 7.58 3.92
N HIS A 31 7.50 7.05 3.20
CA HIS A 31 7.08 7.56 1.89
C HIS A 31 5.56 7.55 1.76
N ASP A 32 5.00 8.60 1.15
CA ASP A 32 3.57 8.67 0.82
C ASP A 32 3.30 7.84 -0.44
N LEU A 33 2.86 6.59 -0.24
CA LEU A 33 2.55 5.65 -1.31
C LEU A 33 1.37 6.13 -2.19
N VAL A 34 0.48 6.97 -1.65
CA VAL A 34 -0.66 7.50 -2.41
C VAL A 34 -0.20 8.59 -3.36
N GLU A 35 0.70 9.48 -2.93
CA GLU A 35 1.31 10.48 -3.80
C GLU A 35 2.18 9.84 -4.89
N MET A 36 2.94 8.78 -4.56
CA MET A 36 3.86 8.14 -5.50
C MET A 36 3.18 7.23 -6.53
N PHE A 37 2.06 6.59 -6.20
CA PHE A 37 1.43 5.57 -7.04
C PHE A 37 -0.05 5.84 -7.35
N GLY A 38 -0.60 6.97 -6.92
CA GLY A 38 -2.03 7.30 -7.10
C GLY A 38 -2.45 7.56 -8.55
N ASP A 39 -1.51 7.87 -9.43
CA ASP A 39 -1.73 8.11 -10.87
C ASP A 39 -1.51 6.86 -11.74
N VAL A 40 -1.02 5.76 -11.16
CA VAL A 40 -0.79 4.49 -11.85
C VAL A 40 -2.14 3.87 -12.26
N LYS A 41 -2.24 3.47 -13.54
CA LYS A 41 -3.43 2.88 -14.17
C LYS A 41 -3.32 1.38 -14.36
#